data_AF-Q8RH93-F1
#
_entry.id   AF-Q8RH93-F1
#
_cell.length_a   1.000
_cell.length_b   1.000
_cell.length_c   1.000
_cell.angle_alpha   90.00
_cell.angle_beta   90.00
_cell.angle_gamma   90.00
#
_symmetry.space_group_name_H-M   'P 1'
#
loop_
_entity.id
_entity.type
_entity.pdbx_description
1 polymer ?
#
loop_
_entity_poly.entity_id
_entity_poly.type
_entity_poly.pdbx_seq_one_letter_code
_entity_poly.pdbx_strand_id
1 'polypeptide(L)'
;MKNNLFTFATSELSQDAFICWCLNWINYPNEILYPMAKDIFSNLLKEEKNLENKEIEIRKQYKKIDVLVILKNSKKAYIIEDKTNTFENNQIIRYKEAIKNEIDIIKTVYFKTGFWFSDDDSVLTDIKINREDFLGILNKYREKNQILDDYCEYFERVTESEEKEKNYLISEEELTQKKYWELNIARSIITQYQFMRYIFSKRYIRSGRSIGGGVYTQ
;
A
#
# COMPACT_ATOMS: atom_id res chain seq x y z
N MET A 1 7.21 14.68 -22.61
CA MET A 1 6.86 14.20 -21.27
C MET A 1 6.47 15.39 -20.42
N LYS A 2 5.31 15.35 -19.75
CA LYS A 2 4.90 16.38 -18.78
C LYS A 2 5.84 16.32 -17.57
N ASN A 3 6.21 17.48 -17.03
CA ASN A 3 7.04 17.56 -15.83
C ASN A 3 6.18 17.27 -14.57
N ASN A 4 6.02 15.98 -14.25
CA ASN A 4 5.14 15.50 -13.18
C ASN A 4 5.99 15.06 -11.98
N LEU A 5 5.73 15.66 -10.80
CA LEU A 5 6.47 15.45 -9.56
C LEU A 5 6.62 13.95 -9.19
N PHE A 6 5.55 13.18 -9.35
CA PHE A 6 5.51 11.76 -8.99
C PHE A 6 6.33 10.87 -9.93
N THR A 7 6.83 11.41 -11.04
CA THR A 7 7.78 10.71 -11.92
C THR A 7 9.17 10.61 -11.28
N PHE A 8 9.51 11.54 -10.38
CA PHE A 8 10.83 11.62 -9.76
C PHE A 8 10.83 11.15 -8.29
N ALA A 9 9.67 11.20 -7.64
CA ALA A 9 9.53 10.75 -6.26
C ALA A 9 9.61 9.22 -6.17
N THR A 10 10.26 8.71 -5.12
CA THR A 10 10.21 7.26 -4.82
C THR A 10 8.77 6.89 -4.47
N SER A 11 8.27 5.78 -5.03
CA SER A 11 6.86 5.35 -4.90
C SER A 11 6.35 5.37 -3.46
N GLU A 12 7.14 4.80 -2.53
CA GLU A 12 6.83 4.73 -1.09
C GLU A 12 6.72 6.12 -0.45
N LEU A 13 7.75 6.96 -0.55
CA LEU A 13 7.75 8.33 0.02
C LEU A 13 6.71 9.27 -0.61
N SER A 14 6.31 8.99 -1.85
CA SER A 14 5.29 9.79 -2.52
C SER A 14 3.88 9.43 -2.05
N GLN A 15 3.65 8.17 -1.67
CA GLN A 15 2.35 7.66 -1.29
C GLN A 15 1.96 8.11 0.12
N ASP A 16 2.83 7.96 1.11
CA ASP A 16 2.53 8.37 2.49
C ASP A 16 2.23 9.88 2.58
N ALA A 17 3.00 10.70 1.85
CA ALA A 17 2.83 12.15 1.78
C ALA A 17 1.54 12.53 1.05
N PHE A 18 1.21 11.85 -0.05
CA PHE A 18 -0.01 12.10 -0.79
C PHE A 18 -1.26 11.70 0.01
N ILE A 19 -1.24 10.57 0.71
CA ILE A 19 -2.30 10.17 1.63
C ILE A 19 -2.49 11.24 2.72
N CYS A 20 -1.40 11.70 3.34
CA CYS A 20 -1.46 12.80 4.31
C CYS A 20 -2.09 14.06 3.70
N TRP A 21 -1.66 14.46 2.50
CA TRP A 21 -2.17 15.64 1.80
C TRP A 21 -3.66 15.53 1.50
N CYS A 22 -4.12 14.37 1.01
CA CYS A 22 -5.55 14.12 0.76
C CYS A 22 -6.39 14.22 2.04
N LEU A 23 -5.94 13.59 3.13
CA LEU A 23 -6.68 13.56 4.39
C LEU A 23 -6.71 14.93 5.07
N ASN A 24 -5.63 15.70 4.99
CA ASN A 24 -5.52 17.00 5.65
C ASN A 24 -6.54 18.03 5.14
N TRP A 25 -7.05 17.88 3.91
CA TRP A 25 -8.10 18.76 3.39
C TRP A 25 -9.36 18.80 4.26
N ILE A 26 -9.60 17.81 5.12
CA ILE A 26 -10.73 17.84 6.08
C ILE A 26 -10.64 19.03 7.04
N ASN A 27 -9.44 19.55 7.31
CA ASN A 27 -9.21 20.71 8.18
C ASN A 27 -9.58 22.05 7.51
N TYR A 28 -9.92 22.04 6.21
CA TYR A 28 -10.17 23.25 5.42
C TYR A 28 -11.55 23.21 4.74
N PRO A 29 -12.66 23.37 5.49
CA PRO A 29 -14.02 23.15 4.99
C PRO A 29 -14.44 24.03 3.80
N ASN A 30 -13.76 25.14 3.56
CA ASN A 30 -14.05 26.07 2.48
C ASN A 30 -13.24 25.80 1.20
N GLU A 31 -12.33 24.83 1.21
CA GLU A 31 -11.44 24.53 0.10
C GLU A 31 -12.04 23.52 -0.89
N ILE A 32 -11.68 23.64 -2.16
CA ILE A 32 -12.30 22.87 -3.25
C ILE A 32 -12.15 21.34 -3.12
N LEU A 33 -11.11 20.89 -2.41
CA LEU A 33 -10.81 19.48 -2.16
C LEU A 33 -11.32 18.97 -0.81
N TYR A 34 -11.98 19.81 0.00
CA TYR A 34 -12.62 19.35 1.24
C TYR A 34 -13.60 18.18 1.03
N PRO A 35 -14.46 18.18 -0.01
CA PRO A 35 -15.37 17.05 -0.23
C PRO A 35 -14.64 15.74 -0.56
N MET A 36 -13.45 15.79 -1.18
CA MET A 36 -12.61 14.62 -1.42
C MET A 36 -12.16 13.99 -0.10
N ALA A 37 -11.70 14.80 0.85
CA ALA A 37 -11.35 14.29 2.18
C ALA A 37 -12.57 13.67 2.87
N LYS A 38 -13.74 14.31 2.81
CA LYS A 38 -14.99 13.75 3.36
C LYS A 38 -15.32 12.39 2.75
N ASP A 39 -15.18 12.23 1.44
CA ASP A 39 -15.42 10.97 0.75
C ASP A 39 -14.40 9.89 1.18
N ILE A 40 -13.13 10.24 1.36
CA ILE A 40 -12.11 9.29 1.86
C ILE A 40 -12.47 8.83 3.28
N PHE A 41 -12.80 9.76 4.19
CA PHE A 41 -13.15 9.41 5.56
C PHE A 41 -14.42 8.54 5.65
N SER A 42 -15.46 8.89 4.90
CA SER A 42 -16.74 8.18 4.95
C SER A 42 -16.70 6.84 4.21
N ASN A 43 -16.12 6.79 3.02
CA ASN A 43 -16.21 5.61 2.16
C ASN A 43 -15.03 4.65 2.35
N LEU A 44 -13.81 5.15 2.57
CA LEU A 44 -12.63 4.28 2.76
C LEU A 44 -12.38 4.00 4.24
N LEU A 45 -12.32 5.04 5.07
CA LEU A 45 -12.06 4.89 6.51
C LEU A 45 -13.30 4.47 7.32
N LYS A 46 -14.46 4.37 6.67
CA LYS A 46 -15.74 3.96 7.28
C LYS A 46 -16.02 4.75 8.56
N GLU A 47 -15.73 6.05 8.52
CA GLU A 47 -16.04 7.00 9.57
C GLU A 47 -17.50 7.47 9.43
N GLU A 48 -18.11 7.86 10.54
CA GLU A 48 -19.49 8.37 10.50
C GLU A 48 -19.59 9.62 9.63
N LYS A 49 -20.67 9.69 8.83
CA LYS A 49 -20.90 10.75 7.83
C LYS A 49 -20.89 12.16 8.41
N ASN A 50 -21.20 12.32 9.70
CA ASN A 50 -21.10 13.60 10.36
C ASN A 50 -19.64 13.92 10.71
N LEU A 51 -18.91 14.42 9.69
CA LEU A 51 -17.55 14.94 9.81
C LEU A 51 -17.53 16.46 10.06
N GLU A 52 -18.70 17.10 10.19
CA GLU A 52 -18.78 18.54 10.44
C GLU A 52 -18.08 18.85 11.76
N ASN A 53 -17.13 19.80 11.71
CA ASN A 53 -16.27 20.21 12.83
C ASN A 53 -15.26 19.15 13.32
N LYS A 54 -14.95 18.11 12.52
CA LYS A 54 -13.82 17.21 12.83
C LYS A 54 -12.51 17.84 12.38
N GLU A 55 -11.74 18.30 13.36
CA GLU A 55 -10.33 18.63 13.16
C GLU A 55 -9.47 17.39 13.39
N ILE A 56 -8.52 17.17 12.49
CA ILE A 56 -7.59 16.04 12.55
C ILE A 56 -6.15 16.54 12.74
N GLU A 57 -5.36 15.72 13.42
CA GLU A 57 -3.90 15.82 13.43
C GLU A 57 -3.32 14.63 12.67
N ILE A 58 -2.37 14.90 11.77
CA ILE A 58 -1.67 13.85 11.02
C ILE A 58 -0.20 13.83 11.47
N ARG A 59 0.29 12.66 11.86
CA ARG A 59 1.70 12.44 12.20
C ARG A 59 2.27 11.37 11.27
N LYS A 60 3.33 11.73 10.54
CA LYS A 60 4.12 10.79 9.75
C LYS A 60 5.20 10.13 10.59
N GLN A 61 5.47 8.86 10.34
CA GLN A 61 6.59 8.11 10.93
C GLN A 61 6.64 8.12 12.48
N TYR A 62 5.53 8.46 13.14
CA TYR A 62 5.44 8.50 14.60
C TYR A 62 5.48 7.07 15.13
N LYS A 63 6.49 6.76 15.95
CA LYS A 63 6.72 5.38 16.43
C LYS A 63 6.81 4.34 15.30
N LYS A 64 7.34 4.76 14.13
CA LYS A 64 7.46 3.97 12.89
C LYS A 64 6.14 3.67 12.17
N ILE A 65 5.05 4.32 12.57
CA ILE A 65 3.77 4.25 11.85
C ILE A 65 3.87 5.15 10.62
N ASP A 66 3.57 4.62 9.43
CA ASP A 66 3.66 5.40 8.18
C ASP A 66 2.81 6.68 8.26
N VAL A 67 1.51 6.52 8.52
CA VAL A 67 0.59 7.63 8.74
C VAL A 67 -0.33 7.36 9.94
N LEU A 68 -0.23 8.21 10.97
CA LEU A 68 -1.15 8.24 12.10
C LEU A 68 -2.09 9.44 11.98
N VAL A 69 -3.39 9.19 11.94
CA VAL A 69 -4.43 10.24 11.89
C VAL A 69 -5.20 10.25 13.20
N ILE A 70 -5.19 11.36 13.93
CA ILE A 70 -5.86 11.51 15.21
C ILE A 70 -7.06 12.45 15.03
N LEU A 71 -8.25 11.97 15.37
CA LEU A 71 -9.45 12.81 15.47
C LEU A 71 -9.43 13.53 16.83
N LYS A 72 -9.16 14.84 16.83
CA LYS A 72 -8.92 15.60 18.07
C LYS A 72 -10.09 15.54 19.06
N ASN A 73 -11.32 15.48 18.54
CA ASN A 73 -12.54 15.56 19.35
C ASN A 73 -13.07 14.20 19.86
N SER A 74 -12.48 13.07 19.46
CA SER A 74 -13.05 11.75 19.77
C SER A 74 -12.05 10.72 20.29
N LYS A 75 -10.81 11.12 20.65
CA LYS A 75 -9.72 10.23 21.08
C LYS A 75 -9.62 8.95 20.24
N LYS A 76 -9.92 9.09 18.95
CA LYS A 76 -9.94 8.02 17.98
C LYS A 76 -8.83 8.27 16.98
N ALA A 77 -8.10 7.23 16.62
CA ALA A 77 -7.05 7.32 15.62
C ALA A 77 -7.16 6.24 14.56
N TYR A 78 -6.62 6.56 13.39
CA TYR A 78 -6.36 5.62 12.31
C TYR A 78 -4.86 5.42 12.18
N ILE A 79 -4.43 4.17 12.33
CA ILE A 79 -3.10 3.73 11.91
C ILE A 79 -3.23 3.29 10.46
N ILE A 80 -2.59 4.00 9.54
CA ILE A 80 -2.54 3.64 8.13
C ILE A 80 -1.14 3.13 7.85
N GLU A 81 -1.04 1.84 7.58
CA GLU A 81 0.17 1.20 7.07
C GLU A 81 0.10 1.20 5.55
N ASP A 82 1.05 1.86 4.89
CA ASP A 82 1.08 1.91 3.45
C ASP A 82 2.04 0.86 2.89
N LYS A 83 1.61 0.24 1.78
CA LYS A 83 2.41 -0.69 1.01
C LYS A 83 2.25 -0.42 -0.46
N THR A 84 3.35 -0.60 -1.18
CA THR A 84 3.34 -0.69 -2.65
C THR A 84 3.31 -2.17 -3.04
N ASN A 85 4.47 -2.82 -3.11
CA ASN A 85 4.61 -4.21 -3.56
C ASN A 85 4.92 -5.22 -2.46
N THR A 86 5.14 -4.74 -1.23
CA THR A 86 5.51 -5.57 -0.09
C THR A 86 4.30 -5.91 0.77
N PHE A 87 4.47 -6.94 1.60
CA PHE A 87 3.46 -7.41 2.54
C PHE A 87 3.67 -6.79 3.93
N GLU A 88 2.60 -6.68 4.71
CA GLU A 88 2.63 -6.27 6.11
C GLU A 88 2.91 -7.49 7.01
N ASN A 89 3.98 -7.46 7.80
CA ASN A 89 4.30 -8.59 8.70
C ASN A 89 4.25 -8.17 10.17
N ASN A 90 3.04 -8.18 10.76
CA ASN A 90 2.78 -7.89 12.17
C ASN A 90 3.20 -6.47 12.64
N GLN A 91 3.50 -5.57 11.72
CA GLN A 91 3.76 -4.16 11.95
C GLN A 91 2.53 -3.47 12.55
N ILE A 92 1.34 -3.68 11.99
CA ILE A 92 0.08 -3.06 12.43
C ILE A 92 -0.22 -3.41 13.89
N ILE A 93 -0.05 -4.68 14.27
CA ILE A 93 -0.26 -5.15 15.64
C ILE A 93 0.68 -4.42 16.60
N ARG A 94 1.97 -4.32 16.24
CA ARG A 94 2.97 -3.62 17.05
C ARG A 94 2.67 -2.14 17.20
N TYR A 95 2.17 -1.50 16.15
CA TYR A 95 1.81 -0.09 16.18
C TYR A 95 0.60 0.17 17.07
N LYS A 96 -0.43 -0.68 16.99
CA LYS A 96 -1.60 -0.61 17.87
C LYS A 96 -1.19 -0.69 19.33
N GLU A 97 -0.32 -1.65 19.67
CA GLU A 97 0.23 -1.78 21.02
C GLU A 97 1.06 -0.56 21.45
N ALA A 98 1.78 0.07 20.53
CA ALA A 98 2.65 1.21 20.84
C ALA A 98 1.90 2.49 21.23
N ILE A 99 0.63 2.64 20.83
CA ILE A 99 -0.20 3.84 21.09
C ILE A 99 -1.47 3.56 21.91
N LYS A 100 -1.70 2.31 22.34
CA LYS A 100 -2.91 1.91 23.07
C LYS A 100 -3.18 2.67 24.38
N ASN A 101 -2.13 3.23 24.99
CA ASN A 101 -2.24 4.02 26.22
C ASN A 101 -2.47 5.52 25.94
N GLU A 102 -2.36 5.97 24.69
CA GLU A 102 -2.53 7.37 24.26
C GLU A 102 -3.89 7.60 23.60
N ILE A 103 -4.48 6.58 22.98
CA ILE A 103 -5.67 6.65 22.14
C ILE A 103 -6.68 5.58 22.60
N ASP A 104 -7.93 5.99 22.80
CA ASP A 104 -8.98 5.10 23.32
C ASP A 104 -9.50 4.15 22.23
N ILE A 105 -9.70 4.67 21.01
CA ILE A 105 -10.24 3.91 19.88
C ILE A 105 -9.24 3.92 18.73
N ILE A 106 -8.68 2.76 18.40
CA ILE A 106 -7.73 2.63 17.30
C ILE A 106 -8.36 1.78 16.20
N LYS A 107 -8.47 2.38 15.00
CA LYS A 107 -8.74 1.65 13.76
C LYS A 107 -7.44 1.49 12.98
N THR A 108 -7.28 0.33 12.37
CA THR A 108 -6.12 -0.04 11.57
C THR A 108 -6.52 -0.13 10.10
N VAL A 109 -5.64 0.34 9.23
CA VAL A 109 -5.87 0.43 7.79
C VAL A 109 -4.65 -0.14 7.10
N TYR A 110 -4.88 -1.17 6.29
CA TYR A 110 -3.88 -1.68 5.35
C TYR A 110 -4.14 -1.04 4.00
N PHE A 111 -3.24 -0.14 3.60
CA PHE A 111 -3.38 0.65 2.38
C PHE A 111 -2.36 0.17 1.35
N LYS A 112 -2.80 -0.68 0.42
CA LYS A 112 -1.91 -1.23 -0.60
C LYS A 112 -2.25 -0.68 -1.97
N THR A 113 -1.29 -0.03 -2.60
CA THR A 113 -1.48 0.46 -3.96
C THR A 113 -0.84 -0.43 -5.01
N GLY A 114 0.13 -1.29 -4.72
CA GLY A 114 0.71 -2.19 -5.74
C GLY A 114 -0.08 -3.49 -5.90
N PHE A 115 0.61 -4.55 -6.36
CA PHE A 115 -0.02 -5.86 -6.54
C PHE A 115 -0.65 -6.42 -5.26
N TRP A 116 -1.90 -6.86 -5.39
CA TRP A 116 -2.60 -7.61 -4.35
C TRP A 116 -2.38 -9.11 -4.54
N PHE A 117 -1.78 -9.74 -3.53
CA PHE A 117 -1.47 -11.16 -3.47
C PHE A 117 -2.30 -11.85 -2.39
N SER A 118 -2.38 -13.18 -2.44
CA SER A 118 -3.15 -13.98 -1.48
C SER A 118 -2.81 -13.71 -0.01
N ASP A 119 -1.55 -13.37 0.28
CA ASP A 119 -1.12 -13.12 1.65
C ASP A 119 -1.75 -11.82 2.18
N ASP A 120 -2.01 -10.83 1.31
CA ASP A 120 -2.66 -9.57 1.68
C ASP A 120 -4.07 -9.78 2.23
N ASP A 121 -4.77 -10.83 1.80
CA ASP A 121 -6.08 -11.22 2.32
C ASP A 121 -6.01 -11.69 3.78
N SER A 122 -4.85 -12.17 4.22
CA SER A 122 -4.62 -12.62 5.60
C SER A 122 -4.18 -11.52 6.58
N VAL A 123 -3.86 -10.30 6.09
CA VAL A 123 -3.51 -9.16 6.96
C VAL A 123 -4.63 -8.89 7.96
N LEU A 124 -4.29 -8.88 9.25
CA LEU A 124 -5.20 -8.59 10.35
C LEU A 124 -5.30 -7.08 10.56
N THR A 125 -6.36 -6.49 10.02
CA THR A 125 -6.63 -5.04 10.06
C THR A 125 -8.14 -4.79 10.05
N ASP A 126 -8.58 -3.63 10.50
CA ASP A 126 -10.00 -3.25 10.50
C ASP A 126 -10.47 -2.88 9.08
N ILE A 127 -9.57 -2.31 8.27
CA ILE A 127 -9.87 -1.76 6.94
C ILE A 127 -8.75 -2.14 5.97
N LYS A 128 -9.14 -2.56 4.77
CA LYS A 128 -8.26 -2.79 3.62
C LYS A 128 -8.67 -1.85 2.50
N ILE A 129 -7.70 -1.13 1.93
CA ILE A 129 -7.91 -0.21 0.81
C ILE A 129 -6.92 -0.60 -0.27
N ASN A 130 -7.43 -0.92 -1.45
CA ASN A 130 -6.60 -1.16 -2.63
C ASN A 130 -6.51 0.11 -3.50
N ARG A 131 -5.69 0.05 -4.56
CA ARG A 131 -5.55 1.17 -5.51
C ARG A 131 -6.87 1.56 -6.16
N GLU A 132 -7.69 0.59 -6.58
CA GLU A 132 -8.96 0.82 -7.28
C GLU A 132 -9.92 1.61 -6.40
N ASP A 133 -10.07 1.22 -5.13
CA ASP A 133 -10.88 1.93 -4.14
C ASP A 133 -10.44 3.40 -4.00
N PHE A 134 -9.12 3.62 -3.90
CA PHE A 134 -8.57 4.95 -3.73
C PHE A 134 -8.74 5.82 -4.97
N LEU A 135 -8.33 5.33 -6.15
CA LEU A 135 -8.48 6.04 -7.42
C LEU A 135 -9.95 6.28 -7.76
N GLY A 136 -10.85 5.37 -7.40
CA GLY A 136 -12.29 5.53 -7.57
C GLY A 136 -12.85 6.77 -6.85
N ILE A 137 -12.24 7.18 -5.73
CA ILE A 137 -12.54 8.47 -5.10
C ILE A 137 -11.84 9.61 -5.82
N LEU A 138 -10.52 9.53 -6.00
CA LEU A 138 -9.72 10.62 -6.58
C LEU A 138 -10.24 11.07 -7.95
N ASN A 139 -10.67 10.12 -8.78
CA ASN A 139 -11.17 10.39 -10.13
C ASN A 139 -12.43 11.25 -10.17
N LYS A 140 -13.23 11.28 -9.10
CA LYS A 140 -14.40 12.18 -8.98
C LYS A 140 -14.00 13.65 -8.81
N TYR A 141 -12.74 13.91 -8.49
CA TYR A 141 -12.20 15.22 -8.13
C TYR A 141 -11.11 15.72 -9.09
N ARG A 142 -10.91 15.04 -10.23
CA ARG A 142 -9.99 15.49 -11.29
C ARG A 142 -10.31 16.92 -11.74
N GLU A 143 -9.31 17.59 -12.30
CA GLU A 143 -9.36 18.96 -12.83
C GLU A 143 -9.55 20.05 -11.76
N LYS A 144 -9.68 19.67 -10.48
CA LYS A 144 -9.78 20.62 -9.36
C LYS A 144 -8.43 21.06 -8.82
N ASN A 145 -7.38 20.26 -9.04
CA ASN A 145 -6.04 20.54 -8.50
C ASN A 145 -4.93 19.82 -9.28
N GLN A 146 -3.88 20.55 -9.64
CA GLN A 146 -2.76 20.02 -10.41
C GLN A 146 -2.04 18.85 -9.74
N ILE A 147 -1.86 18.87 -8.41
CA ILE A 147 -1.17 17.80 -7.67
C ILE A 147 -1.99 16.50 -7.71
N LEU A 148 -3.32 16.64 -7.58
CA LEU A 148 -4.24 15.51 -7.69
C LEU A 148 -4.19 14.90 -9.10
N ASP A 149 -4.28 15.74 -10.13
CA ASP A 149 -4.25 15.28 -11.52
C ASP A 149 -2.91 14.61 -11.86
N ASP A 150 -1.80 15.19 -11.41
CA ASP A 150 -0.47 14.61 -11.58
C ASP A 150 -0.35 13.24 -10.91
N TYR A 151 -0.94 13.05 -9.73
CA TYR A 151 -0.94 11.77 -9.04
C TYR A 151 -1.77 10.71 -9.77
N CYS A 152 -2.97 11.07 -10.22
CA CYS A 152 -3.81 10.15 -10.99
C CYS A 152 -3.14 9.74 -12.30
N GLU A 153 -2.53 10.69 -13.04
CA GLU A 153 -1.76 10.39 -14.26
C GLU A 153 -0.56 9.48 -13.97
N TYR A 154 0.12 9.65 -12.82
CA TYR A 154 1.19 8.75 -12.41
C TYR A 154 0.66 7.33 -12.20
N PHE A 155 -0.47 7.18 -11.52
CA PHE A 155 -1.06 5.87 -11.28
C PHE A 155 -1.66 5.20 -12.51
N GLU A 156 -2.16 5.96 -13.50
CA GLU A 156 -2.54 5.43 -14.81
C GLU A 156 -1.34 4.71 -15.44
N ARG A 157 -0.15 5.34 -15.45
CA ARG A 157 1.09 4.71 -15.97
C ARG A 157 1.51 3.48 -15.18
N VAL A 158 1.41 3.53 -13.85
CA VAL A 158 1.70 2.37 -12.99
C VAL A 158 0.74 1.22 -13.30
N THR A 159 -0.55 1.52 -13.47
CA THR A 159 -1.59 0.53 -13.77
C THR A 159 -1.36 -0.13 -15.13
N GLU A 160 -1.05 0.65 -16.17
CA GLU A 160 -0.67 0.10 -17.48
C GLU A 160 0.56 -0.82 -17.41
N SER A 161 1.55 -0.45 -16.59
CA SER A 161 2.73 -1.29 -16.38
C SER A 161 2.38 -2.60 -15.68
N GLU A 162 1.51 -2.55 -14.68
CA GLU A 162 1.08 -3.75 -13.96
C GLU A 162 0.18 -4.66 -14.81
N GLU A 163 -0.69 -4.09 -15.66
CA GLU A 163 -1.48 -4.87 -16.61
C GLU A 163 -0.60 -5.61 -17.62
N LYS A 164 0.47 -4.97 -18.09
CA LYS A 164 1.48 -5.65 -18.92
C LYS A 164 2.16 -6.78 -18.15
N GLU A 165 2.41 -6.59 -16.86
CA GLU A 165 2.99 -7.64 -16.00
C GLU A 165 2.05 -8.83 -15.79
N LYS A 166 0.73 -8.62 -15.79
CA LYS A 166 -0.25 -9.72 -15.73
C LYS A 166 -0.13 -10.68 -16.93
N ASN A 167 0.39 -10.24 -18.07
CA ASN A 167 0.67 -11.14 -19.21
C ASN A 167 1.76 -12.18 -18.92
N TYR A 168 2.50 -12.00 -17.83
CA TYR A 168 3.51 -12.95 -17.35
C TYR A 168 3.02 -13.75 -16.13
N LEU A 169 1.72 -13.74 -15.84
CA LEU A 169 1.11 -14.72 -14.94
C LEU A 169 1.38 -16.12 -15.50
N ILE A 170 2.06 -16.94 -14.71
CA ILE A 170 2.42 -18.31 -15.08
C ILE A 170 1.51 -19.27 -14.32
N SER A 171 0.94 -20.26 -15.02
CA SER A 171 0.14 -21.30 -14.38
C SER A 171 1.01 -22.31 -13.60
N GLU A 172 0.41 -23.07 -12.68
CA GLU A 172 1.14 -24.14 -12.00
C GLU A 172 1.61 -25.23 -12.99
N GLU A 173 0.85 -25.48 -14.06
CA GLU A 173 1.22 -26.41 -15.12
C GLU A 173 2.48 -25.93 -15.85
N GLU A 174 2.53 -24.66 -16.23
CA GLU A 174 3.72 -24.07 -16.86
C GLU A 174 4.94 -24.11 -15.95
N LEU A 175 4.77 -23.91 -14.63
CA LEU A 175 5.84 -24.05 -13.63
C LEU A 175 6.40 -25.48 -13.53
N THR A 176 5.60 -26.50 -13.88
CA THR A 176 6.04 -27.91 -13.88
C THR A 176 6.65 -28.35 -15.21
N GLN A 177 6.19 -27.79 -16.33
CA GLN A 177 6.56 -28.26 -17.67
C GLN A 177 7.72 -27.49 -18.28
N LYS A 178 7.82 -26.18 -18.01
CA LYS A 178 8.87 -25.32 -18.55
C LYS A 178 10.11 -25.36 -17.67
N LYS A 179 11.27 -25.22 -18.31
CA LYS A 179 12.54 -25.00 -17.61
C LYS A 179 12.58 -23.58 -17.07
N TYR A 180 13.29 -23.36 -15.96
CA TYR A 180 13.27 -22.06 -15.28
C TYR A 180 13.75 -20.89 -16.17
N TRP A 181 14.63 -21.12 -17.15
CA TRP A 181 15.08 -20.09 -18.08
C TRP A 181 14.07 -19.77 -19.21
N GLU A 182 13.04 -20.60 -19.37
CA GLU A 182 11.92 -20.35 -20.29
C GLU A 182 10.82 -19.52 -19.61
N LEU A 183 10.93 -19.32 -18.29
CA LEU A 183 10.05 -18.48 -17.51
C LEU A 183 10.64 -17.07 -17.43
N ASN A 184 9.80 -16.03 -17.52
CA ASN A 184 10.22 -14.62 -17.42
C ASN A 184 10.57 -14.20 -15.97
N ILE A 185 11.12 -15.11 -15.16
CA ILE A 185 11.47 -14.91 -13.75
C ILE A 185 12.40 -13.69 -13.59
N ALA A 186 13.38 -13.49 -14.47
CA ALA A 186 14.30 -12.36 -14.31
C ALA A 186 13.65 -10.99 -14.53
N ARG A 187 12.49 -10.92 -15.20
CA ARG A 187 11.87 -9.67 -15.65
C ARG A 187 10.53 -9.37 -14.99
N SER A 188 9.76 -10.38 -14.63
CA SER A 188 8.42 -10.21 -14.06
C SER A 188 8.39 -10.48 -12.56
N ILE A 189 7.96 -9.47 -11.79
CA ILE A 189 7.76 -9.58 -10.34
C ILE A 189 6.69 -10.63 -10.02
N ILE A 190 5.63 -10.72 -10.83
CA ILE A 190 4.57 -11.72 -10.64
C ILE A 190 5.11 -13.12 -10.87
N THR A 191 5.87 -13.32 -11.95
CA THR A 191 6.52 -14.61 -12.21
C THR A 191 7.48 -14.99 -11.08
N GLN A 192 8.29 -14.05 -10.57
CA GLN A 192 9.18 -14.29 -9.42
C GLN A 192 8.40 -14.77 -8.20
N TYR A 193 7.33 -14.04 -7.86
CA TYR A 193 6.47 -14.38 -6.73
C TYR A 193 5.89 -15.80 -6.86
N GLN A 194 5.29 -16.13 -8.02
CA GLN A 194 4.70 -17.45 -8.27
C GLN A 194 5.74 -18.57 -8.23
N PHE A 195 6.89 -18.37 -8.87
CA PHE A 195 7.99 -19.34 -8.88
C PHE A 195 8.55 -19.60 -7.47
N MET A 196 8.76 -18.54 -6.69
CA MET A 196 9.20 -18.67 -5.31
C MET A 196 8.17 -19.44 -4.48
N ARG A 197 6.88 -19.08 -4.55
CA ARG A 197 5.85 -19.85 -3.83
C ARG A 197 5.80 -21.31 -4.26
N TYR A 198 5.97 -21.62 -5.55
CA TYR A 198 6.05 -22.99 -6.03
C TYR A 198 7.24 -23.77 -5.45
N ILE A 199 8.45 -23.20 -5.49
CA ILE A 199 9.64 -23.87 -4.95
C ILE A 199 9.53 -24.08 -3.44
N PHE A 200 9.11 -23.06 -2.70
CA PHE A 200 9.09 -23.08 -1.24
C PHE A 200 7.83 -23.75 -0.65
N SER A 201 6.74 -23.89 -1.42
CA SER A 201 5.59 -24.71 -1.02
C SER A 201 5.89 -26.21 -1.16
N LYS A 202 6.68 -26.61 -2.16
CA LYS A 202 7.01 -28.02 -2.44
C LYS A 202 8.31 -28.48 -1.78
N ARG A 203 9.18 -27.57 -1.32
CA ARG A 203 10.49 -27.90 -0.75
C ARG A 203 10.74 -27.14 0.54
N TYR A 204 10.89 -27.86 1.64
CA TYR A 204 11.57 -27.36 2.83
C TYR A 204 13.04 -27.14 2.45
N ILE A 205 13.48 -25.89 2.29
CA ILE A 205 14.90 -25.60 2.15
C ILE A 205 15.52 -25.83 3.52
N ARG A 206 16.08 -27.02 3.74
CA ARG A 206 17.01 -27.26 4.84
C ARG A 206 18.12 -26.25 4.67
N SER A 207 18.25 -25.32 5.61
CA SER A 207 19.23 -24.23 5.56
C SER A 207 20.57 -24.77 5.07
N GLY A 208 21.06 -24.26 3.95
CA GLY A 208 22.40 -24.55 3.43
C GLY A 208 23.48 -23.88 4.29
N ARG A 209 23.43 -24.03 5.62
CA ARG A 209 24.67 -23.92 6.39
C ARG A 209 25.55 -25.03 5.81
N SER A 210 26.61 -24.62 5.12
CA SER A 210 27.71 -25.49 4.69
C SER A 210 28.00 -26.46 5.84
N ILE A 211 27.58 -27.71 5.66
CA ILE A 211 28.11 -28.81 6.45
C ILE A 211 29.45 -29.11 5.78
N GLY A 212 30.51 -28.54 6.33
CA GLY A 212 31.88 -28.80 5.92
C GLY A 212 32.43 -27.73 4.98
N GLY A 213 33.41 -26.99 5.50
CA GLY A 213 34.37 -26.28 4.68
C GLY A 213 35.12 -27.28 3.81
N GLY A 214 34.76 -27.32 2.53
CA GLY A 214 35.60 -27.88 1.47
C GLY A 214 36.20 -26.70 0.71
N VAL A 215 37.51 -26.66 0.63
CA VAL A 215 38.27 -25.61 -0.05
C VAL A 215 37.87 -25.58 -1.52
N TYR A 216 37.41 -24.43 -2.01
CA TYR A 216 37.27 -24.20 -3.44
C TYR A 216 38.68 -24.23 -4.06
N THR A 217 39.00 -25.27 -4.82
CA THR A 217 40.15 -25.24 -5.73
C THR A 217 39.66 -24.75 -7.09
N GLN A 218 40.45 -23.82 -7.66
CA GLN A 218 40.25 -23.18 -8.96
C GLN A 218 40.10 -24.17 -10.11
#